data_AF-A0A7S3YB56-F1
#
_entry.id   AF-A0A7S3YB56-F1
#
_cell.length_a   1.000
_cell.length_b   1.000
_cell.length_c   1.000
_cell.angle_alpha   90.00
_cell.angle_beta   90.00
_cell.angle_gamma   90.00
#
_symmetry.space_group_name_H-M   'P 1'
#
loop_
_entity.id
_entity.type
_entity.pdbx_description
1 polymer ?
#
loop_
_entity_poly.entity_id
_entity_poly.type
_entity_poly.pdbx_seq_one_letter_code
_entity_poly.pdbx_strand_id
1 'polypeptide(L)'
;SEKVHCDQKTLKLLIKVSGGDLRRCITILQTAESVVGDESVTSDEVLEVAGVIPDDVPSKLLEACKLKNFSSFQQEAEETIAMGYPVLELLPGLVTLIVDEETFNDKQRSTMCIAIADAERNLIDGADEWLQLLNVLSTISQNCPRKE
;
A
#
# COMPACT_ATOMS: atom_id res chain seq x y z
N SER A 1 -18.17 8.47 30.87
CA SER A 1 -16.72 8.67 30.81
C SER A 1 -16.17 7.61 29.89
N GLU A 2 -15.85 7.97 28.65
CA GLU A 2 -15.12 7.11 27.71
C GLU A 2 -13.81 6.69 28.38
N LYS A 3 -13.69 5.41 28.76
CA LYS A 3 -12.45 4.84 29.27
C LYS A 3 -11.81 4.10 28.10
N VAL A 4 -11.16 4.83 27.21
CA VAL A 4 -10.43 4.20 26.11
C VAL A 4 -9.20 3.49 26.69
N HIS A 5 -9.22 2.17 26.65
CA HIS A 5 -8.10 1.34 27.05
C HIS A 5 -7.16 1.19 25.84
N CYS A 6 -5.99 1.84 25.91
CA CYS A 6 -5.00 1.84 24.84
C CYS A 6 -3.59 1.82 25.43
N ASP A 7 -2.74 0.95 24.91
CA ASP A 7 -1.36 0.85 25.38
C ASP A 7 -0.45 1.95 24.78
N GLN A 8 0.75 2.11 25.33
CA GLN A 8 1.68 3.14 24.88
C GLN A 8 2.23 2.89 23.47
N LYS A 9 2.23 1.64 22.98
CA LYS A 9 2.70 1.30 21.63
C LYS A 9 1.67 1.71 20.60
N THR A 10 0.41 1.35 20.81
CA THR A 10 -0.74 1.74 20.00
C THR A 10 -0.90 3.26 19.96
N LEU A 11 -0.71 3.97 21.08
CA LEU A 11 -0.68 5.44 21.09
C LEU A 11 0.42 6.04 20.20
N LYS A 12 1.63 5.49 20.22
CA LYS A 12 2.73 5.95 19.35
C LYS A 12 2.42 5.66 17.89
N LEU A 13 1.83 4.51 17.59
CA LEU A 13 1.38 4.15 16.25
C LEU A 13 0.30 5.11 15.76
N LEU A 14 -0.71 5.40 16.58
CA LEU A 14 -1.78 6.35 16.29
C LEU A 14 -1.23 7.74 15.91
N ILE A 15 -0.24 8.24 16.66
CA ILE A 15 0.43 9.51 16.33
C ILE A 15 1.17 9.43 14.99
N LYS A 16 1.83 8.30 14.70
CA LYS A 16 2.52 8.09 13.43
C LYS A 16 1.54 8.07 12.25
N VAL A 17 0.47 7.27 12.32
CA VAL A 17 -0.49 7.07 11.22
C VAL A 17 -1.39 8.29 10.99
N SER A 18 -1.59 9.11 12.02
CA SER A 18 -2.32 10.37 11.88
C SER A 18 -1.51 11.49 11.21
N GLY A 19 -0.19 11.30 11.01
CA GLY A 19 0.67 12.31 10.38
C GLY A 19 0.77 13.62 11.16
N GLY A 20 0.50 13.59 12.47
CA GLY A 20 0.44 14.79 13.32
C GLY A 20 -0.88 15.56 13.25
N ASP A 21 -1.87 15.11 12.47
CA ASP A 21 -3.21 15.70 12.46
C ASP A 21 -4.02 15.18 13.67
N LEU A 22 -4.30 16.09 14.61
CA LEU A 22 -5.04 15.78 15.83
C LEU A 22 -6.49 15.35 15.54
N ARG A 23 -7.13 15.91 14.50
CA ARG A 23 -8.50 15.55 14.11
C ARG A 23 -8.51 14.11 13.60
N ARG A 24 -7.58 13.76 12.70
CA ARG A 24 -7.42 12.39 12.19
C ARG A 24 -7.14 11.40 13.32
N CYS A 25 -6.24 11.77 14.24
CA CYS A 25 -5.91 10.96 15.43
C CYS A 25 -7.16 10.64 16.28
N ILE A 26 -7.99 11.66 16.58
CA ILE A 26 -9.24 11.47 17.34
C ILE A 26 -10.22 10.59 16.57
N THR A 27 -10.41 10.83 15.27
CA THR A 27 -11.32 10.04 14.44
C THR A 27 -10.92 8.56 14.40
N ILE A 28 -9.64 8.25 14.16
CA ILE A 28 -9.16 6.87 14.14
C ILE A 28 -9.41 6.20 15.49
N LEU A 29 -9.10 6.88 16.60
CA LEU A 29 -9.27 6.31 17.94
C LEU A 29 -10.74 6.01 18.26
N GLN A 30 -11.64 6.94 17.96
CA GLN A 30 -13.09 6.79 18.20
C GLN A 30 -13.69 5.70 17.31
N THR A 31 -13.27 5.61 16.05
CA THR A 31 -13.73 4.55 15.15
C THR A 31 -13.19 3.19 15.61
N ALA A 32 -11.92 3.09 16.00
CA ALA A 32 -11.35 1.86 16.54
C ALA A 32 -12.09 1.40 17.81
N GLU A 33 -12.34 2.30 18.76
CA GLU A 33 -13.16 1.99 19.96
C GLU A 33 -14.54 1.45 19.58
N SER A 34 -15.20 2.04 18.58
CA SER A 34 -16.53 1.56 18.14
C SER A 34 -16.52 0.14 17.57
N VAL A 35 -15.37 -0.33 17.07
CA VAL A 35 -15.19 -1.69 16.53
C VAL A 35 -14.90 -2.70 17.64
N VAL A 36 -14.05 -2.35 18.62
CA VAL A 36 -13.68 -3.26 19.72
C VAL A 36 -14.65 -3.22 20.91
N GLY A 37 -15.48 -2.18 21.05
CA GLY A 37 -16.40 -2.01 22.16
C GLY A 37 -15.68 -1.78 23.50
N ASP A 38 -15.94 -2.65 24.48
CA ASP A 38 -15.34 -2.57 25.82
C ASP A 38 -13.91 -3.16 25.90
N GLU A 39 -13.40 -3.73 24.80
CA GLU A 39 -12.05 -4.29 24.73
C GLU A 39 -10.97 -3.21 24.49
N SER A 40 -9.70 -3.56 24.74
CA SER A 40 -8.59 -2.64 24.54
C SER A 40 -8.28 -2.49 23.06
N VAL A 41 -8.19 -1.25 22.58
CA VAL A 41 -7.75 -0.95 21.20
C VAL A 41 -6.31 -1.42 21.00
N THR A 42 -6.08 -2.29 20.01
CA THR A 42 -4.74 -2.78 19.66
C THR A 42 -4.16 -2.01 18.47
N SER A 43 -2.91 -2.31 18.13
CA SER A 43 -2.25 -1.70 16.99
C SER A 43 -2.87 -2.12 15.66
N ASP A 44 -3.44 -3.32 15.59
CA ASP A 44 -4.01 -3.85 14.34
C ASP A 44 -5.33 -3.13 14.00
N GLU A 45 -6.21 -2.90 14.98
CA GLU A 45 -7.42 -2.12 14.72
C GLU A 45 -7.11 -0.66 14.37
N VAL A 46 -6.05 -0.08 14.95
CA VAL A 46 -5.59 1.27 14.56
C VAL A 46 -5.12 1.29 13.12
N LEU A 47 -4.37 0.29 12.67
CA LEU A 47 -3.89 0.21 11.28
C LEU A 47 -5.05 0.01 10.29
N GLU A 48 -5.97 -0.89 10.63
CA GLU A 48 -7.15 -1.19 9.82
C GLU A 48 -8.03 0.06 9.66
N VAL A 49 -8.38 0.72 10.77
CA VAL A 49 -9.19 1.94 10.76
C VAL A 49 -8.47 3.11 10.10
N ALA A 50 -7.14 3.20 10.26
CA ALA A 50 -6.35 4.24 9.62
C ALA A 50 -6.20 4.05 8.10
N GLY A 51 -6.60 2.89 7.58
CA GLY A 51 -6.44 2.53 6.17
C GLY A 51 -4.97 2.41 5.75
N VAL A 52 -4.08 2.07 6.69
CA VAL A 52 -2.65 1.99 6.41
C VAL A 52 -2.38 0.73 5.60
N ILE A 53 -1.80 0.91 4.42
CA ILE A 53 -1.40 -0.19 3.56
C ILE A 53 -0.25 -0.94 4.27
N PRO A 54 -0.39 -2.26 4.51
CA PRO A 54 0.69 -3.06 5.07
C PRO A 54 1.94 -3.10 4.18
N ASP A 55 3.13 -3.05 4.78
CA ASP A 55 4.42 -3.01 4.05
C ASP A 55 4.65 -4.25 3.16
N ASP A 56 3.96 -5.36 3.42
CA ASP A 56 4.05 -6.58 2.61
C ASP A 56 3.25 -6.50 1.30
N VAL A 57 2.27 -5.60 1.15
CA VAL A 57 1.44 -5.50 -0.06
C VAL A 57 2.27 -5.08 -1.29
N PRO A 58 3.06 -3.97 -1.27
CA PRO A 58 3.97 -3.67 -2.37
C PRO A 58 4.95 -4.81 -2.69
N SER A 59 5.41 -5.50 -1.63
CA SER A 59 6.36 -6.61 -1.77
C SER A 59 5.73 -7.80 -2.50
N LYS A 60 4.50 -8.19 -2.14
CA LYS A 60 3.74 -9.26 -2.81
C LYS A 60 3.49 -8.95 -4.28
N LEU A 61 3.12 -7.71 -4.61
CA LEU A 61 2.93 -7.25 -5.98
C LEU A 61 4.21 -7.36 -6.81
N LEU A 62 5.34 -6.92 -6.26
CA LEU A 62 6.63 -7.02 -6.93
C LEU A 62 7.05 -8.48 -7.15
N GLU A 63 6.89 -9.34 -6.15
CA GLU A 63 7.19 -10.76 -6.26
C GLU A 63 6.28 -11.47 -7.29
N ALA A 64 4.99 -11.14 -7.35
CA ALA A 64 4.08 -11.62 -8.37
C ALA A 64 4.52 -11.20 -9.78
N CYS A 65 5.02 -9.96 -9.95
CA CYS A 65 5.57 -9.49 -11.22
C CYS A 65 6.81 -10.28 -11.65
N LYS A 66 7.68 -10.67 -10.71
CA LYS A 66 8.89 -11.48 -10.96
C LYS A 66 8.57 -12.90 -11.45
N LEU A 67 7.38 -13.44 -11.18
CA LEU A 67 6.94 -14.74 -11.70
C LEU A 67 6.67 -14.72 -13.22
N LYS A 68 6.55 -13.54 -13.83
CA LYS A 68 6.25 -13.36 -15.27
C LYS A 68 5.01 -14.10 -15.74
N ASN A 69 4.04 -14.27 -14.84
CA ASN A 69 2.73 -14.82 -15.14
C ASN A 69 1.68 -13.72 -14.94
N PHE A 70 0.95 -13.40 -16.01
CA PHE A 70 -0.09 -12.38 -15.98
C PHE A 70 -1.14 -12.65 -14.90
N SER A 71 -1.58 -13.90 -14.79
CA SER A 71 -2.59 -14.29 -13.79
C SER A 71 -2.13 -14.06 -12.36
N SER A 72 -0.81 -14.16 -12.08
CA SER A 72 -0.29 -13.99 -10.72
C SER A 72 -0.39 -12.55 -10.23
N PHE A 73 0.09 -11.58 -11.02
CA PHE A 73 0.00 -10.17 -10.60
C PHE A 73 -1.40 -9.57 -10.83
N GLN A 74 -2.20 -10.13 -11.75
CA GLN A 74 -3.61 -9.75 -11.87
C GLN A 74 -4.38 -10.11 -10.59
N GLN A 75 -4.20 -11.33 -10.06
CA GLN A 75 -4.86 -11.75 -8.83
C GLN A 75 -4.46 -10.84 -7.65
N GLU A 76 -3.16 -10.55 -7.49
CA GLU A 76 -2.69 -9.67 -6.43
C GLU A 76 -3.24 -8.23 -6.57
N ALA A 77 -3.40 -7.74 -7.80
CA ALA A 77 -4.04 -6.45 -8.05
C ALA A 77 -5.53 -6.48 -7.67
N GLU A 78 -6.25 -7.54 -8.01
CA GLU A 78 -7.66 -7.72 -7.62
C GLU A 78 -7.82 -7.78 -6.10
N GLU A 79 -6.94 -8.49 -5.40
CA GLU A 79 -6.91 -8.56 -3.93
C GLU A 79 -6.62 -7.18 -3.32
N THR A 80 -5.65 -6.44 -3.87
CA THR A 80 -5.32 -5.07 -3.42
C THR A 80 -6.53 -4.13 -3.50
N ILE A 81 -7.24 -4.16 -4.63
CA ILE A 81 -8.46 -3.35 -4.82
C ILE A 81 -9.59 -3.84 -3.92
N ALA A 82 -9.75 -5.16 -3.73
CA ALA A 82 -10.79 -5.73 -2.87
C ALA A 82 -10.60 -5.36 -1.39
N MET A 83 -9.34 -5.21 -0.95
CA MET A 83 -8.98 -4.73 0.38
C MET A 83 -9.20 -3.21 0.55
N GLY A 84 -9.53 -2.49 -0.53
CA GLY A 84 -9.80 -1.05 -0.49
C GLY A 84 -8.54 -0.19 -0.32
N TYR A 85 -7.37 -0.72 -0.65
CA TYR A 85 -6.12 0.03 -0.58
C TYR A 85 -6.02 1.04 -1.73
N PRO A 86 -5.87 2.35 -1.46
CA PRO A 86 -5.74 3.36 -2.50
C PRO A 86 -4.48 3.12 -3.33
N VAL A 87 -4.62 2.97 -4.65
CA VAL A 87 -3.46 2.68 -5.51
C VAL A 87 -2.48 3.84 -5.50
N LEU A 88 -2.97 5.08 -5.41
CA LEU A 88 -2.12 6.27 -5.35
C LEU A 88 -1.18 6.27 -4.12
N GLU A 89 -1.62 5.73 -2.97
CA GLU A 89 -0.79 5.62 -1.76
C GLU A 89 0.16 4.40 -1.80
N LEU A 90 -0.17 3.40 -2.61
CA LEU A 90 0.63 2.17 -2.79
C LEU A 90 1.87 2.39 -3.67
N LEU A 91 1.75 3.19 -4.72
CA LEU A 91 2.79 3.38 -5.75
C LEU A 91 4.17 3.82 -5.20
N PRO A 92 4.27 4.72 -4.20
CA PRO A 92 5.54 5.08 -3.57
C PRO A 92 6.29 3.89 -2.93
N GLY A 93 5.53 2.93 -2.37
CA GLY A 93 6.10 1.69 -1.83
C GLY A 93 6.75 0.85 -2.92
N LEU A 94 6.09 0.72 -4.08
CA LEU A 94 6.65 0.03 -5.24
C LEU A 94 7.90 0.72 -5.78
N VAL A 95 7.92 2.06 -5.86
CA VAL A 95 9.12 2.81 -6.28
C VAL A 95 10.30 2.50 -5.37
N THR A 96 10.09 2.52 -4.05
CA THR A 96 11.15 2.22 -3.07
C THR A 96 11.73 0.83 -3.32
N LEU A 97 10.88 -0.19 -3.46
CA LEU A 97 11.33 -1.55 -3.72
C LEU A 97 12.06 -1.70 -5.05
N ILE A 98 11.61 -1.03 -6.11
CA ILE A 98 12.26 -1.07 -7.43
C ILE A 98 13.64 -0.40 -7.41
N VAL A 99 13.78 0.72 -6.68
CA VAL A 99 15.04 1.45 -6.56
C VAL A 99 16.05 0.67 -5.72
N ASP A 100 15.59 -0.04 -4.69
CA ASP A 100 16.45 -0.82 -3.81
C ASP A 100 16.82 -2.19 -4.39
N GLU A 101 16.10 -2.68 -5.42
CA GLU A 101 16.34 -3.97 -6.05
C GLU A 101 17.60 -3.98 -6.93
N GLU A 102 18.67 -4.62 -6.46
CA GLU A 102 19.98 -4.69 -7.13
C GLU A 102 19.95 -5.43 -8.47
N THR A 103 18.96 -6.30 -8.71
CA THR A 103 18.87 -7.06 -9.96
C THR A 103 18.42 -6.22 -11.17
N PHE A 104 17.88 -5.02 -10.95
CA PHE A 104 17.47 -4.12 -12.03
C PHE A 104 18.57 -3.14 -12.40
N ASN A 105 18.88 -3.03 -13.68
CA ASN A 105 19.74 -1.97 -14.21
C ASN A 105 19.00 -0.62 -14.31
N ASP A 106 19.76 0.46 -14.46
CA ASP A 106 19.23 1.84 -14.51
C ASP A 106 18.14 2.03 -15.57
N LYS A 107 18.28 1.38 -16.74
CA LYS A 107 17.29 1.49 -17.81
C LYS A 107 15.97 0.80 -17.43
N GLN A 108 16.05 -0.37 -16.79
CA GLN A 108 14.87 -1.08 -16.28
C GLN A 108 14.18 -0.26 -15.20
N ARG A 109 14.92 0.21 -14.19
CA ARG A 109 14.41 1.07 -13.11
C ARG A 109 13.73 2.32 -13.67
N SER A 110 14.40 3.03 -14.58
CA SER A 110 13.84 4.22 -15.21
C SER A 110 12.54 3.92 -15.95
N THR A 111 12.46 2.82 -16.68
CA THR A 111 11.25 2.45 -17.42
C THR A 111 10.07 2.17 -16.48
N MET A 112 10.32 1.43 -15.40
CA MET A 112 9.29 1.12 -14.40
C MET A 112 8.83 2.38 -13.66
N CYS A 113 9.75 3.25 -13.21
CA CYS A 113 9.41 4.47 -12.51
C CYS A 113 8.64 5.46 -13.38
N ILE A 114 8.91 5.54 -14.68
CA ILE A 114 8.12 6.34 -15.62
C ILE A 114 6.68 5.82 -15.70
N ALA A 115 6.49 4.50 -15.81
CA ALA A 115 5.15 3.92 -15.85
C ALA A 115 4.37 4.17 -14.54
N ILE A 116 5.05 4.16 -13.40
CA ILE A 116 4.46 4.55 -12.10
C ILE A 116 4.04 6.02 -12.12
N ALA A 117 4.92 6.93 -12.55
CA ALA A 117 4.60 8.36 -12.60
C ALA A 117 3.42 8.69 -13.54
N ASP A 118 3.34 8.01 -14.68
CA ASP A 118 2.19 8.14 -15.58
C ASP A 118 0.90 7.63 -14.94
N ALA A 119 0.97 6.51 -14.21
CA ALA A 119 -0.17 6.00 -13.45
C ALA A 119 -0.60 6.95 -12.32
N GLU A 120 0.34 7.49 -11.53
CA GLU A 120 0.05 8.49 -10.49
C GLU A 120 -0.69 9.69 -11.07
N ARG A 121 -0.20 10.22 -12.19
CA ARG A 121 -0.86 11.32 -12.90
C ARG A 121 -2.29 10.95 -13.30
N ASN A 122 -2.48 9.79 -13.92
CA ASN A 122 -3.80 9.34 -14.37
C ASN A 122 -4.77 9.14 -13.18
N LEU A 123 -4.27 8.61 -12.06
CA LEU A 123 -5.06 8.42 -10.84
C LEU A 123 -5.51 9.76 -10.24
N ILE A 124 -4.64 10.76 -10.23
CA ILE A 124 -4.99 12.14 -9.83
C ILE A 124 -6.07 12.71 -10.76
N ASP A 125 -5.99 12.42 -12.06
CA ASP A 125 -6.99 12.81 -13.07
C ASP A 125 -8.28 11.95 -13.00
N GLY A 126 -8.39 11.01 -12.06
CA GLY A 126 -9.59 10.21 -11.82
C GLY A 126 -9.72 8.95 -12.68
N ALA A 127 -8.60 8.40 -13.17
CA ALA A 127 -8.59 7.14 -13.89
C ALA A 127 -8.91 5.93 -13.00
N ASP A 128 -9.33 4.84 -13.64
CA ASP A 128 -9.63 3.57 -12.97
C ASP A 128 -8.39 2.95 -12.30
N GLU A 129 -8.48 2.71 -11.00
CA GLU A 129 -7.36 2.24 -10.17
C GLU A 129 -6.83 0.87 -10.60
N TRP A 130 -7.74 -0.07 -10.88
CA TRP A 130 -7.37 -1.43 -11.26
C TRP A 130 -6.62 -1.45 -12.59
N LEU A 131 -7.10 -0.70 -13.60
CA LEU A 131 -6.42 -0.59 -14.89
C LEU A 131 -5.05 0.08 -14.78
N GLN A 132 -4.92 1.16 -13.99
CA GLN A 132 -3.63 1.82 -13.80
C GLN A 132 -2.64 0.91 -13.08
N LEU A 133 -3.06 0.23 -12.01
CA LEU A 133 -2.23 -0.72 -11.28
C LEU A 133 -1.77 -1.86 -12.21
N LEU A 134 -2.70 -2.47 -12.94
CA LEU A 134 -2.37 -3.58 -13.84
C LEU A 134 -1.38 -3.18 -14.95
N ASN A 135 -1.49 -1.95 -15.47
CA ASN A 135 -0.54 -1.42 -16.45
C ASN A 135 0.87 -1.28 -15.86
N VAL A 136 0.98 -0.78 -14.63
CA VAL A 136 2.25 -0.69 -13.89
C VAL A 136 2.85 -2.08 -13.67
N LEU A 137 2.08 -3.04 -13.13
CA LEU A 137 2.55 -4.39 -12.84
C LEU A 137 3.00 -5.13 -14.10
N SER A 138 2.26 -4.99 -15.21
CA SER A 138 2.66 -5.54 -16.51
C SER A 138 4.00 -4.97 -16.98
N THR A 139 4.21 -3.66 -16.84
CA THR A 139 5.47 -3.00 -17.20
C THR A 139 6.64 -3.48 -16.33
N ILE A 140 6.42 -3.62 -15.02
CA ILE A 140 7.42 -4.19 -14.10
C ILE A 140 7.78 -5.62 -14.53
N SER A 141 6.78 -6.46 -14.74
CA SER A 141 6.99 -7.87 -15.10
C SER A 141 7.79 -8.05 -16.41
N GLN A 142 7.53 -7.21 -17.42
CA GLN A 142 8.28 -7.23 -18.69
C GLN A 142 9.75 -6.83 -18.51
N ASN A 143 10.03 -5.94 -17.57
CA ASN A 143 11.38 -5.44 -17.30
C ASN A 143 12.14 -6.25 -16.24
N CYS A 144 11.50 -7.20 -15.54
CA CYS A 144 12.22 -8.13 -14.66
C CYS A 144 13.25 -8.97 -15.44
N PRO A 145 14.45 -9.24 -14.89
CA PRO A 145 15.41 -10.15 -15.52
C PRO A 145 14.81 -11.57 -15.62
N ARG A 146 15.28 -12.37 -16.59
CA ARG A 146 14.93 -13.80 -16.64
C ARG A 146 15.71 -14.50 -15.53
N LYS A 147 15.06 -15.40 -14.78
CA LYS A 147 15.80 -16.40 -14.01
C LYS A 147 16.55 -17.26 -15.02
N GLU A 148 17.88 -17.27 -14.92
CA GLU A 148 18.75 -18.21 -15.65
C GLU A 148 18.48 -19.65 -15.21
#